data_AF-A0A7W1GJF9-F1
#
_entry.id   AF-A0A7W1GJF9-F1
#
_cell.length_a   1.000
_cell.length_b   1.000
_cell.length_c   1.000
_cell.angle_alpha   90.00
_cell.angle_beta   90.00
_cell.angle_gamma   90.00
#
_symmetry.space_group_name_H-M   'P 1'
#
loop_
_entity.id
_entity.type
_entity.pdbx_description
1 polymer ?
#
loop_
_entity_poly.entity_id
_entity_poly.type
_entity_poly.pdbx_seq_one_letter_code
_entity_poly.pdbx_strand_id
1 'polypeptide(L)' 'MALAAGTRLGRYEIRSQLGAGGMGEVYLARDTTELERAVAVKVLPAELAADPERMRRFVQEAKTASSLNHPNIVTIHE' A
#
# COMPACT_ATOMS: atom_id res chain seq x y z
N MET A 1 0.21 -14.63 4.95
CA MET A 1 -1.03 -14.65 5.75
C MET A 1 -1.66 -13.28 5.64
N ALA A 2 -2.97 -13.20 5.45
CA ALA A 2 -3.66 -11.92 5.34
C ALA A 2 -3.63 -11.16 6.68
N LEU A 3 -3.51 -9.84 6.62
CA LEU A 3 -3.51 -8.98 7.80
C LEU A 3 -4.92 -8.87 8.37
N ALA A 4 -5.07 -9.13 9.68
CA ALA A 4 -6.33 -9.00 10.38
C ALA A 4 -6.71 -7.52 10.59
N ALA A 5 -8.00 -7.23 10.71
CA ALA A 5 -8.48 -5.93 11.15
C ALA A 5 -7.89 -5.58 12.54
N GLY A 6 -7.51 -4.31 12.73
CA GLY A 6 -6.81 -3.83 13.92
C GLY A 6 -5.28 -4.00 13.88
N THR A 7 -4.74 -4.73 12.90
CA THR A 7 -3.28 -4.81 12.70
C THR A 7 -2.72 -3.42 12.40
N ARG A 8 -1.60 -3.05 13.04
CA ARG A 8 -0.92 -1.78 12.79
C ARG A 8 0.33 -1.95 11.94
N LEU A 9 0.43 -1.16 10.88
CA LEU A 9 1.61 -0.97 10.05
C LEU A 9 2.08 0.48 10.19
N GLY A 10 2.97 0.73 11.15
CA GLY A 10 3.35 2.10 11.50
C GLY A 10 2.14 2.93 11.96
N ARG A 11 1.84 4.01 11.24
CA ARG A 11 0.68 4.88 11.49
C ARG A 11 -0.64 4.37 10.88
N TYR A 12 -0.62 3.26 10.15
CA TYR A 12 -1.80 2.75 9.46
C TYR A 12 -2.43 1.59 10.25
N GLU A 13 -3.71 1.69 10.58
CA GLU A 13 -4.48 0.61 11.19
C GLU A 13 -5.36 -0.07 10.14
N ILE A 14 -5.13 -1.36 9.89
CA ILE A 14 -5.89 -2.16 8.93
C ILE A 14 -7.36 -2.29 9.37
N ARG A 15 -8.28 -2.05 8.45
CA ARG A 15 -9.73 -2.18 8.65
C ARG A 15 -10.29 -3.41 7.96
N SER A 16 -9.94 -3.62 6.71
CA SER A 16 -10.39 -4.76 5.91
C SER A 16 -9.50 -4.98 4.70
N GLN A 17 -9.58 -6.18 4.10
CA GLN A 17 -8.95 -6.44 2.81
C GLN A 17 -9.82 -5.86 1.68
N LEU A 18 -9.19 -5.21 0.71
CA LEU A 18 -9.83 -4.71 -0.51
C LEU A 18 -9.63 -5.67 -1.69
N GLY A 19 -8.49 -6.36 -1.75
CA GLY A 19 -8.23 -7.36 -2.78
C GLY A 19 -6.87 -8.02 -2.66
N ALA A 20 -6.65 -9.01 -3.51
CA ALA A 20 -5.39 -9.75 -3.64
C ALA A 20 -5.10 -10.06 -5.11
N GLY A 21 -3.82 -10.11 -5.47
CA GLY A 21 -3.37 -10.50 -6.80
C GLY A 21 -1.88 -10.82 -6.83
N GLY A 22 -1.32 -11.00 -8.04
CA GLY A 22 0.07 -11.44 -8.22
C GLY A 22 1.14 -10.47 -7.70
N MET A 23 0.79 -9.21 -7.44
CA MET A 23 1.68 -8.19 -6.86
C MET A 23 1.36 -7.88 -5.39
N GLY A 24 0.63 -8.78 -4.73
CA GLY A 24 0.32 -8.70 -3.31
C GLY A 24 -1.12 -8.36 -2.99
N GLU A 25 -1.31 -7.92 -1.76
CA GLU A 25 -2.62 -7.69 -1.15
C GLU A 25 -2.82 -6.19 -0.92
N VAL A 26 -4.05 -5.73 -1.05
CA VAL A 26 -4.43 -4.34 -0.81
C VAL A 26 -5.45 -4.30 0.31
N TYR A 27 -5.21 -3.42 1.27
CA TYR A 27 -6.02 -3.26 2.48
C TYR A 27 -6.56 -1.85 2.59
N LEU A 28 -7.80 -1.73 3.08
CA LEU A 28 -8.31 -0.48 3.61
C LEU A 28 -7.68 -0.29 4.98
N ALA A 29 -7.06 0.86 5.20
CA ALA A 29 -6.52 1.25 6.49
C ALA A 29 -6.97 2.66 6.86
N ARG A 30 -6.90 2.97 8.15
CA ARG A 30 -7.04 4.33 8.68
C ARG A 30 -5.65 4.84 9.05
N ASP A 31 -5.28 6.00 8.53
CA ASP A 31 -4.14 6.75 9.05
C ASP A 31 -4.51 7.25 10.45
N THR A 32 -3.78 6.80 11.48
CA THR A 32 -4.05 7.13 12.88
C THR A 32 -3.43 8.46 13.31
N THR A 33 -2.91 9.26 12.38
CA THR A 33 -2.55 10.66 12.64
C THR A 33 -3.79 11.53 12.75
N GLU A 34 -3.61 12.82 13.09
CA GLU A 34 -4.68 13.82 13.20
C GLU A 34 -5.50 13.99 11.90
N LEU A 35 -4.99 13.50 10.77
CA LEU A 35 -5.67 13.56 9.48
C LEU A 35 -6.77 12.49 9.34
N GLU A 36 -6.71 11.41 10.12
CA GLU A 36 -7.70 10.32 10.19
C GLU A 36 -8.18 9.74 8.84
N ARG A 37 -7.32 9.79 7.82
CA ARG A 37 -7.71 9.47 6.43
C ARG A 37 -7.92 7.97 6.24
N ALA A 38 -8.93 7.63 5.43
CA ALA A 38 -9.03 6.31 4.83
C ALA A 38 -8.01 6.19 3.69
N VAL A 39 -7.16 5.17 3.73
CA VAL A 39 -6.09 4.94 2.75
C VAL A 39 -6.08 3.49 2.29
N ALA A 40 -5.55 3.26 1.09
CA ALA A 40 -5.24 1.92 0.61
C ALA A 40 -3.77 1.60 0.86
N VAL A 41 -3.50 0.51 1.59
CA VAL A 41 -2.13 0.02 1.84
C VAL A 41 -1.90 -1.24 1.02
N LYS A 42 -0.93 -1.18 0.10
CA LYS A 42 -0.51 -2.33 -0.70
C LYS A 42 0.70 -3.00 -0.07
N VAL A 43 0.57 -4.29 0.25
CA VAL A 43 1.60 -5.09 0.91
C VAL A 43 2.12 -6.14 -0.06
N LEU A 44 3.45 -6.17 -0.25
CA LEU A 44 4.10 -7.18 -1.08
C LEU A 44 4.36 -8.46 -0.28
N PRO A 45 4.09 -9.64 -0.87
CA PRO A 45 4.54 -10.93 -0.36
C PRO A 45 6.05 -10.95 -0.15
N ALA A 46 6.51 -11.65 0.88
CA ALA A 46 7.93 -11.73 1.24
C ALA A 46 8.81 -12.24 0.10
N GLU A 47 8.32 -13.20 -0.68
CA GLU A 47 9.01 -13.76 -1.85
C GLU A 47 9.25 -12.71 -2.95
N LEU A 48 8.27 -11.82 -3.18
CA LEU A 48 8.38 -10.72 -4.13
C LEU A 48 9.29 -9.62 -3.61
N ALA A 49 9.32 -9.41 -2.29
CA ALA A 49 10.22 -8.45 -1.66
C ALA A 49 11.69 -8.92 -1.67
N ALA A 50 11.93 -10.24 -1.69
CA ALA A 50 13.25 -10.83 -1.79
C ALA A 50 13.85 -10.79 -3.21
N ASP A 51 13.02 -10.60 -4.24
CA ASP A 51 13.45 -10.43 -5.63
C ASP A 51 13.84 -8.95 -5.91
N PRO A 52 15.14 -8.65 -6.12
CA PRO A 52 15.59 -7.27 -6.29
C PRO A 52 15.01 -6.58 -7.52
N GLU A 53 14.75 -7.32 -8.61
CA GLU A 53 14.20 -6.75 -9.83
C GLU A 53 12.75 -6.33 -9.62
N ARG A 54 11.97 -7.18 -8.94
CA ARG A 54 10.57 -6.89 -8.63
C ARG A 54 10.43 -5.76 -7.63
N MET A 55 11.25 -5.74 -6.59
CA MET A 55 11.31 -4.62 -5.65
C MET A 55 11.67 -3.32 -6.37
N ARG A 56 12.66 -3.34 -7.28
CA ARG A 56 13.03 -2.18 -8.09
C ARG A 56 11.86 -1.66 -8.93
N ARG A 57 11.11 -2.56 -9.60
CA ARG A 57 9.93 -2.17 -10.39
C ARG A 57 8.84 -1.56 -9.50
N PHE A 58 8.56 -2.17 -8.36
CA PHE A 58 7.58 -1.65 -7.41
C PHE A 58 7.91 -0.22 -6.95
N VAL A 59 9.16 0.01 -6.55
CA VAL A 59 9.63 1.34 -6.14
C VAL A 59 9.59 2.34 -7.30
N GLN A 60 9.95 1.91 -8.50
CA GLN A 60 9.93 2.77 -9.69
C GLN A 60 8.51 3.21 -10.05
N GLU A 61 7.55 2.28 -10.06
CA GLU A 61 6.14 2.57 -10.30
C GLU A 61 5.59 3.54 -9.26
N ALA A 62 5.89 3.31 -7.97
CA ALA A 62 5.47 4.18 -6.89
C ALA A 62 6.00 5.61 -7.05
N LYS A 63 7.30 5.77 -7.37
CA LYS A 63 7.93 7.08 -7.61
C LYS A 63 7.36 7.81 -8.81
N THR A 64 7.14 7.09 -9.91
CA THR A 64 6.57 7.69 -11.12
C THR A 64 5.15 8.15 -10.85
N ALA A 65 4.30 7.32 -10.24
CA ALA A 65 2.93 7.70 -9.92
C ALA A 65 2.84 8.82 -8.85
N SER A 66 3.71 8.82 -7.83
CA SER A 66 3.71 9.87 -6.79
C SER A 66 4.08 11.25 -7.31
N SER A 67 4.81 11.34 -8.43
CA SER A 67 5.14 12.62 -9.07
C SER A 67 3.98 13.24 -9.86
N LEU A 68 2.90 12.50 -10.07
CA LEU A 68 1.75 12.95 -10.86
C LEU A 68 0.66 13.50 -9.93
N ASN A 69 0.23 14.74 -10.20
CA ASN A 69 -0.89 15.37 -9.52
C ASN A 69 -1.99 15.68 -10.54
N HIS A 70 -2.95 14.78 -10.67
CA HIS A 70 -4.02 14.88 -11.67
C HIS A 70 -5.30 14.19 -11.16
N PRO A 71 -6.50 14.75 -11.37
CA PRO A 71 -7.76 14.20 -10.84
C PRO A 71 -8.08 12.76 -11.28
N ASN A 72 -7.54 12.33 -12.42
CA ASN A 72 -7.72 10.95 -12.94
C ASN A 72 -6.57 10.00 -12.58
N ILE A 73 -5.66 10.40 -11.68
CA ILE A 73 -4.54 9.59 -11.23
C ILE A 73 -4.57 9.52 -9.72
N VAL A 74 -4.53 8.29 -9.17
CA VAL A 74 -4.49 8.10 -7.73
C VAL A 74 -3.17 8.64 -7.17
N THR A 75 -3.26 9.47 -6.12
CA THR A 75 -2.08 9.97 -5.41
C THR A 75 -1.51 8.87 -4.53
N ILE A 76 -0.20 8.65 -4.63
CA ILE A 76 0.53 7.76 -3.72
C ILE A 76 1.11 8.59 -2.58
N HIS A 77 0.87 8.13 -1.35
CA HIS A 77 1.41 8.70 -0.12
C HIS A 77 2.56 7.83 0.43
N GLU A 78 3.37 8.41 1.31
CA GLU A 78 4.49 7.73 2.00
C GLU A 78 4.06 6.83 3.16
#